data_AF-A0A392T1T3-F1
#
_entry.id   AF-A0A392T1T3-F1
#
_cell.length_a   1.000
_cell.length_b   1.000
_cell.length_c   1.000
_cell.angle_alpha   90.00
_cell.angle_beta   90.00
_cell.angle_gamma   90.00
#
_symmetry.space_group_name_H-M   'P 1'
#
loop_
_entity.id
_entity.type
_entity.pdbx_description
1 polymer ?
#
loop_
_entity_poly.entity_id
_entity_poly.type
_entity_poly.pdbx_seq_one_letter_code
_entity_poly.pdbx_strand_id
1 'polypeptide(L)' 'MAPSAEHNANSSTGESQRSTPTPFLTKTYHLVDDRTINDVISWNDTGTSFIVWNPTVFA' A
#
# COMPACT_ATOMS: atom_id res chain seq x y z
N MET A 1 -32.10 5.70 -30.02
CA MET A 1 -30.92 5.07 -30.68
C MET A 1 -29.69 5.43 -29.84
N ALA A 2 -28.77 4.48 -29.70
CA ALA A 2 -27.73 4.33 -28.67
C ALA A 2 -26.59 5.39 -28.71
N PRO A 3 -25.62 5.35 -27.76
CA PRO A 3 -24.77 6.48 -27.31
C PRO A 3 -23.48 6.65 -28.12
N SER A 4 -22.87 7.84 -28.06
CA SER A 4 -21.52 8.08 -28.60
C SER A 4 -20.53 8.41 -27.48
N ALA A 5 -19.67 7.41 -27.23
CA ALA A 5 -18.29 7.42 -26.78
C ALA A 5 -17.68 8.66 -26.09
N GLU A 6 -17.29 8.45 -24.84
CA GLU A 6 -15.94 8.62 -24.29
C GLU A 6 -15.07 9.79 -24.80
N HIS A 7 -14.77 10.71 -23.88
CA HIS A 7 -13.50 11.46 -23.87
C HIS A 7 -12.84 11.31 -22.50
N ASN A 8 -12.13 10.19 -22.34
CA ASN A 8 -11.08 10.03 -21.36
C ASN A 8 -9.86 10.88 -21.79
N ALA A 9 -9.78 12.11 -21.30
CA ALA A 9 -8.55 12.89 -21.25
C ALA A 9 -8.74 14.11 -20.34
N ASN A 10 -8.40 13.96 -19.06
CA ASN A 10 -7.92 15.11 -18.28
C ASN A 10 -6.50 14.80 -17.82
N SER A 11 -5.57 14.93 -18.75
CA SER A 11 -4.14 15.03 -18.48
C SER A 11 -3.81 16.45 -18.04
N SER A 12 -3.36 16.66 -16.80
CA SER A 12 -2.35 17.70 -16.45
C SER A 12 -2.09 17.83 -14.94
N THR A 13 -0.85 17.47 -14.56
CA THR A 13 0.04 18.25 -13.69
C THR A 13 -0.17 18.25 -12.18
N GLY A 14 0.72 17.58 -11.45
CA GLY A 14 0.84 17.68 -9.99
C GLY A 14 2.00 16.90 -9.37
N GLU A 15 3.22 16.97 -9.92
CA GLU A 15 4.41 16.74 -9.07
C GLU A 15 4.39 17.83 -7.98
N SER A 16 4.08 17.46 -6.72
CA SER A 16 4.27 18.19 -5.45
C SER A 16 3.07 18.14 -4.47
N GLN A 17 2.34 17.03 -4.41
CA GLN A 17 1.83 16.61 -3.11
C GLN A 17 2.79 15.54 -2.62
N ARG A 18 3.50 15.75 -1.50
CA ARG A 18 4.10 14.62 -0.78
C ARG A 18 2.92 13.76 -0.36
N SER A 19 2.54 12.82 -1.22
CA SER A 19 1.44 11.90 -1.06
C SER A 19 1.68 11.16 0.24
N THR A 20 1.05 11.61 1.32
CA THR A 20 1.12 10.90 2.59
C THR A 20 0.63 9.49 2.30
N PRO A 21 1.45 8.46 2.57
CA PRO A 21 1.04 7.09 2.28
C PRO A 21 -0.31 6.86 2.94
N THR A 22 -1.19 6.15 2.24
CA THR A 22 -2.53 5.87 2.75
C THR A 22 -2.44 5.30 4.18
N PRO A 23 -3.43 5.54 5.04
CA PRO A 23 -3.35 5.13 6.45
C PRO A 23 -3.13 3.62 6.61
N PHE A 24 -3.61 2.81 5.66
CA PHE A 24 -3.29 1.38 5.59
C PHE A 24 -1.79 1.16 5.41
N LEU A 25 -1.18 1.72 4.36
CA LEU A 25 0.25 1.56 4.09
C LEU A 25 1.11 2.06 5.26
N THR A 26 0.79 3.22 5.84
CA THR A 26 1.54 3.75 6.99
C THR A 26 1.52 2.78 8.16
N LYS A 27 0.34 2.30 8.57
CA LYS A 27 0.21 1.36 9.69
C LYS A 27 0.87 0.02 9.40
N THR A 28 0.70 -0.52 8.19
CA THR A 28 1.33 -1.78 7.80
C THR A 28 2.85 -1.67 7.81
N TYR A 29 3.44 -0.58 7.31
CA TYR A 29 4.90 -0.37 7.37
C TYR A 29 5.41 -0.35 8.81
N HIS A 30 4.73 0.37 9.71
CA HIS A 30 5.05 0.37 11.13
C HIS A 30 4.94 -1.04 11.75
N LEU A 31 3.93 -1.81 11.34
CA LEU A 31 3.71 -3.17 11.82
C LEU A 31 4.84 -4.11 11.38
N VAL A 32 5.31 -3.99 10.14
CA VAL A 32 6.40 -4.82 9.60
C VAL A 32 7.75 -4.42 10.21
N ASP A 33 7.95 -3.14 10.50
CA ASP A 33 9.17 -2.61 11.15
C ASP A 33 9.31 -3.07 12.61
N ASP A 34 8.18 -3.29 13.29
CA ASP A 34 8.17 -3.76 14.67
C ASP A 34 8.63 -5.22 14.76
N ARG A 35 9.84 -5.41 15.27
CA ARG A 35 10.42 -6.75 15.40
C ARG A 35 9.74 -7.64 16.45
N THR A 36 8.91 -7.09 17.34
CA THR A 36 8.21 -7.87 18.37
C THR A 36 7.09 -8.74 17.79
N ILE A 37 6.60 -8.37 16.61
CA ILE A 37 5.52 -9.08 15.90
C ILE A 37 5.99 -9.75 14.61
N ASN A 38 7.30 -10.05 14.50
CA ASN A 38 7.88 -10.84 13.42
C ASN A 38 7.18 -12.19 13.20
N ASP A 39 6.57 -12.76 14.24
CA ASP A 39 5.79 -14.01 14.16
C ASP A 39 4.47 -13.84 13.39
N VAL A 40 3.98 -12.60 13.25
CA VAL A 40 2.74 -12.26 12.52
C VAL A 40 3.06 -11.68 11.15
N ILE A 41 3.98 -10.71 11.09
CA ILE A 41 4.40 -10.03 9.86
C ILE A 41 5.88 -9.64 9.98
N SER A 42 6.65 -9.87 8.93
CA SER A 42 8.08 -9.51 8.93
C SER A 42 8.54 -9.02 7.56
N TRP A 43 9.66 -8.30 7.55
CA TRP A 43 10.40 -8.05 6.32
C TRP A 43 10.97 -9.36 5.75
N ASN A 44 11.11 -9.41 4.43
CA ASN A 44 11.94 -10.40 3.78
C ASN A 44 13.44 -10.08 4.00
N ASP A 45 14.32 -11.02 3.68
CA ASP A 45 15.76 -10.86 3.86
C ASP A 45 16.34 -9.61 3.15
N THR A 46 15.72 -9.19 2.04
CA THR A 46 16.13 -8.02 1.26
C THR A 46 15.49 -6.70 1.73
N GLY A 47 14.55 -6.72 2.67
CA GLY A 47 13.83 -5.53 3.16
C GLY A 47 12.95 -4.82 2.12
N THR A 48 12.66 -5.45 0.98
CA THR A 48 11.87 -4.87 -0.12
C THR A 48 10.41 -5.29 -0.11
N SER A 49 10.09 -6.33 0.64
CA SER A 49 8.74 -6.91 0.70
C SER A 49 8.49 -7.46 2.09
N PHE A 50 7.22 -7.53 2.48
CA PHE A 50 6.81 -8.10 3.75
C PHE A 50 6.09 -9.43 3.55
N ILE A 51 6.21 -10.30 4.54
CA ILE A 51 5.59 -11.62 4.58
C ILE A 51 4.66 -11.62 5.77
N VAL A 52 3.40 -12.02 5.54
CA VAL A 52 2.41 -12.23 6.61
C VAL A 52 2.42 -13.71 6.96
N TRP A 53 2.96 -14.05 8.12
CA TRP A 53 3.05 -15.42 8.63
C TRP A 53 1.72 -15.88 9.25
N ASN A 54 0.98 -14.96 9.88
CA ASN A 54 -0.30 -15.26 10.51
C ASN A 54 -1.41 -14.31 10.03
N PRO A 55 -2.16 -14.68 8.97
CA PRO A 55 -3.20 -13.83 8.41
C PRO A 55 -4.40 -13.64 9.35
N THR A 56 -4.66 -14.58 10.27
CA THR A 56 -5.78 -14.49 11.22
C THR A 56 -5.55 -13.41 12.27
N VAL A 57 -4.31 -13.19 12.69
CA VAL A 57 -3.94 -12.11 13.64
C VAL A 57 -3.78 -10.77 12.91
N PHE A 58 -3.48 -10.80 11.60
CA PHE A 58 -3.30 -9.61 10.77
C PHE A 58 -4.63 -9.02 10.22
N ALA A 59 -5.69 -9.84 10.11
CA ALA A 59 -7.02 -9.44 9.59
C ALA A 59 -7.81 -8.57 10.58
#